data_AF-A0A7S0E3N6-F1
#
_entry.id   AF-A0A7S0E3N6-F1
#
_cell.length_a   1.000
_cell.length_b   1.000
_cell.length_c   1.000
_cell.angle_alpha   90.00
_cell.angle_beta   90.00
_cell.angle_gamma   90.00
#
_symmetry.space_group_name_H-M   'P 1'
#
loop_
_entity.id
_entity.type
_entity.pdbx_description
1 polymer ?
#
loop_
_entity_poly.entity_id
_entity_poly.type
_entity_poly.pdbx_seq_one_letter_code
_entity_poly.pdbx_strand_id
1 'polypeptide(L)'
;INSLGIERHIANLFEDMKDGIALAQLMELLQPGVVDWKRIKDPTRNIFDQIANLAHGVQRATAAQPHGFGFSLVGVDGNDINQGNRKLTLALIWQLRRHSLLMMLSALRERSAGPITDEVIL
;
A
#
# COMPACT_ATOMS: atom_id res chain seq x y z
N ILE A 1 5.66 3.85 8.46
CA ILE A 1 6.12 3.42 7.12
C ILE A 1 7.56 2.91 7.23
N ASN A 2 8.53 3.72 7.66
CA ASN A 2 9.92 3.26 7.89
C ASN A 2 10.02 2.08 8.89
N SER A 3 9.14 2.05 9.89
CA SER A 3 9.06 0.94 10.86
C SER A 3 8.52 -0.38 10.29
N LEU A 4 7.95 -0.37 9.08
CA LEU A 4 7.43 -1.57 8.43
C LEU A 4 8.54 -2.33 7.68
N GLY A 5 9.76 -1.80 7.60
CA GLY A 5 10.89 -2.48 6.93
C GLY A 5 10.94 -2.26 5.42
N ILE A 6 10.44 -1.12 4.94
CA ILE A 6 10.68 -0.72 3.55
C ILE A 6 12.18 -0.45 3.33
N GLU A 7 12.72 -0.87 2.18
CA GLU A 7 14.14 -0.71 1.87
C GLU A 7 14.57 0.76 1.77
N ARG A 8 13.68 1.62 1.25
CA ARG A 8 13.94 3.06 1.15
C ARG A 8 13.50 3.79 2.40
N HIS A 9 14.42 4.56 2.99
CA HIS A 9 14.07 5.45 4.10
C HIS A 9 13.29 6.67 3.59
N ILE A 10 12.07 6.87 4.09
CA ILE A 10 11.26 8.06 3.80
C ILE A 10 11.59 9.14 4.83
N ALA A 11 12.22 10.23 4.38
CA ALA A 11 12.48 11.43 5.17
C ALA A 11 11.37 12.47 5.01
N ASN A 12 10.88 12.66 3.77
CA ASN A 12 9.75 13.52 3.46
C ASN A 12 8.72 12.75 2.62
N LEU A 13 7.61 12.42 3.27
CA LEU A 13 6.52 11.64 2.65
C LEU A 13 6.04 12.22 1.31
N PHE A 14 6.00 13.54 1.15
CA PHE A 14 5.44 14.15 -0.06
C PHE A 14 6.42 14.21 -1.23
N GLU A 15 7.72 14.09 -0.97
CA GLU A 15 8.76 14.08 -2.00
C GLU A 15 9.17 12.64 -2.32
N ASP A 16 9.43 11.84 -1.29
CA ASP A 16 9.96 10.47 -1.43
C ASP A 16 8.92 9.48 -1.97
N MET A 17 7.65 9.88 -2.05
CA MET A 17 6.57 9.07 -2.64
C MET A 17 6.33 9.39 -4.12
N LYS A 18 6.89 10.48 -4.67
CA LYS A 18 6.57 10.96 -6.03
C LYS A 18 7.02 10.00 -7.12
N ASP A 19 7.98 9.14 -6.84
CA ASP A 19 8.56 8.19 -7.78
C ASP A 19 7.74 6.90 -7.94
N GLY A 20 6.79 6.67 -7.03
CA GLY A 20 5.93 5.48 -6.98
C GLY A 20 6.61 4.20 -6.49
N ILE A 21 7.93 4.19 -6.25
CA ILE A 21 8.65 2.99 -5.80
C ILE A 21 8.38 2.70 -4.33
N ALA A 22 8.44 3.73 -3.49
CA ALA A 22 8.14 3.59 -2.06
C ALA A 22 6.69 3.11 -1.83
N LEU A 23 5.75 3.58 -2.66
CA LEU A 23 4.36 3.11 -2.65
C LEU A 23 4.26 1.64 -3.02
N ALA A 24 4.89 1.23 -4.13
CA ALA A 24 4.90 -0.15 -4.59
C ALA A 24 5.48 -1.11 -3.52
N GLN A 25 6.63 -0.77 -2.94
CA GLN A 25 7.24 -1.56 -1.86
C GLN A 25 6.32 -1.70 -0.64
N LEU A 26 5.67 -0.60 -0.22
CA LEU A 26 4.75 -0.62 0.91
C LEU A 26 3.52 -1.50 0.62
N MET A 27 2.97 -1.45 -0.58
CA MET A 27 1.83 -2.27 -0.97
C MET A 27 2.20 -3.75 -1.02
N GLU A 28 3.35 -4.09 -1.58
CA GLU A 28 3.85 -5.47 -1.63
C GLU A 28 4.08 -6.06 -0.24
N LEU A 29 4.58 -5.25 0.70
CA LEU A 29 4.77 -5.68 2.08
C LEU A 29 3.43 -5.96 2.79
N LEU A 30 2.42 -5.13 2.55
CA LEU A 30 1.10 -5.30 3.16
C LEU A 30 0.34 -6.48 2.57
N GLN A 31 0.48 -6.70 1.26
CA GLN A 31 -0.16 -7.79 0.55
C GLN A 31 0.79 -8.31 -0.54
N PRO A 32 1.54 -9.41 -0.27
CA PRO A 32 2.45 -9.98 -1.25
C PRO A 32 1.73 -10.37 -2.54
N GLY A 33 2.31 -10.02 -3.69
CA GLY A 33 1.77 -10.28 -5.02
C GLY A 33 0.74 -9.26 -5.52
N VAL A 34 0.45 -8.20 -4.76
CA VAL A 34 -0.47 -7.13 -5.21
C VAL A 34 0.16 -6.23 -6.27
N VAL A 35 1.49 -6.08 -6.26
CA VAL A 35 2.21 -5.24 -7.21
C VAL A 35 2.77 -6.08 -8.35
N ASP A 36 2.36 -5.73 -9.57
CA ASP A 36 3.03 -6.20 -10.78
C ASP A 36 4.34 -5.43 -11.00
N TRP A 37 5.44 -5.98 -10.50
CA TRP A 37 6.79 -5.42 -10.65
C TRP A 37 7.25 -5.29 -12.11
N LYS A 38 6.63 -6.00 -13.07
CA LYS A 38 6.94 -5.84 -14.50
C LYS A 38 6.42 -4.53 -15.08
N ARG A 39 5.42 -3.92 -14.43
CA ARG A 39 4.87 -2.61 -14.80
C ARG A 39 5.60 -1.45 -14.13
N ILE A 40 6.34 -1.73 -13.05
CA ILE A 40 7.15 -0.74 -12.36
C ILE A 40 8.37 -0.43 -13.22
N LYS A 41 8.53 0.85 -13.55
CA LYS A 41 9.63 1.38 -14.35
C LYS A 41 10.63 2.12 -13.48
N ASP A 42 11.82 2.32 -14.03
CA ASP A 42 12.86 3.13 -13.41
C ASP A 42 12.44 4.62 -13.33
N PRO A 43 12.23 5.17 -12.12
CA PRO A 43 11.74 6.53 -11.95
C PRO A 43 12.76 7.61 -12.29
N THR A 44 14.05 7.28 -12.44
CA THR A 44 15.08 8.29 -12.75
C THR A 44 15.11 8.67 -14.22
N ARG A 45 14.43 7.90 -15.09
CA ARG A 45 14.43 8.13 -16.54
C ARG A 45 13.53 9.29 -16.95
N ASN A 46 12.32 9.35 -16.42
CA ASN A 46 11.32 10.34 -16.80
C ASN A 46 10.23 10.49 -15.73
N ILE A 47 9.66 11.69 -15.62
CA ILE A 47 8.47 12.00 -14.82
C ILE A 47 7.28 11.13 -15.26
N PHE A 48 7.11 10.85 -16.56
CA PHE A 48 6.03 9.98 -17.02
C PHE A 48 6.11 8.55 -16.48
N ASP A 49 7.34 8.05 -16.24
CA ASP A 49 7.52 6.73 -15.64
C ASP A 49 7.18 6.75 -14.15
N GLN A 50 7.48 7.84 -13.44
CA GLN A 50 7.03 8.07 -12.06
C GLN A 50 5.51 8.12 -11.95
N ILE A 51 4.85 8.88 -12.83
CA ILE A 51 3.39 8.97 -12.89
C ILE A 51 2.78 7.61 -13.21
N ALA A 52 3.37 6.84 -14.14
CA ALA A 52 2.90 5.49 -14.48
C ALA A 52 3.01 4.52 -13.29
N ASN A 53 4.12 4.57 -12.54
CA ASN A 53 4.30 3.78 -11.32
C ASN A 53 3.22 4.11 -10.27
N LEU A 54 2.97 5.41 -10.06
CA LEU A 54 1.95 5.89 -9.14
C LEU A 54 0.53 5.54 -9.57
N ALA A 55 0.21 5.69 -10.85
CA ALA A 55 -1.08 5.32 -11.41
C ALA A 55 -1.33 3.81 -11.25
N HIS A 56 -0.31 2.98 -11.45
CA HIS A 56 -0.39 1.56 -11.16
C HIS A 56 -0.64 1.28 -9.67
N GLY A 57 0.07 1.96 -8.76
CA GLY A 57 -0.20 1.87 -7.32
C GLY A 57 -1.62 2.25 -6.93
N VAL A 58 -2.15 3.35 -7.46
CA VAL A 58 -3.54 3.79 -7.23
C VAL A 58 -4.54 2.78 -7.79
N GLN A 59 -4.28 2.22 -8.98
CA GLN A 59 -5.11 1.17 -9.57
C GLN A 59 -5.16 -0.08 -8.67
N ARG A 60 -4.02 -0.51 -8.11
CA ARG A 60 -3.97 -1.64 -7.18
C ARG A 60 -4.61 -1.33 -5.84
N ALA A 61 -4.55 -0.07 -5.40
CA ALA A 61 -5.20 0.36 -4.17
C ALA A 61 -6.73 0.30 -4.30
N THR A 62 -7.29 0.69 -5.45
CA THR A 62 -8.74 0.71 -5.69
C THR A 62 -9.31 -0.64 -6.17
N ALA A 63 -8.50 -1.47 -6.83
CA ALA A 63 -8.92 -2.78 -7.30
C ALA A 63 -9.42 -3.66 -6.15
N ALA A 64 -10.45 -4.47 -6.42
CA ALA A 64 -11.03 -5.35 -5.42
C ALA A 64 -10.09 -6.50 -5.02
N GLN A 65 -10.22 -6.96 -3.78
CA GLN A 65 -9.56 -8.17 -3.28
C GLN A 65 -9.96 -9.39 -4.13
N PRO A 66 -9.05 -10.37 -4.37
CA PRO A 66 -7.68 -10.47 -3.86
C PRO A 66 -6.62 -9.73 -4.69
N HIS A 67 -7.00 -9.02 -5.75
CA HIS A 67 -6.07 -8.44 -6.75
C HIS A 67 -5.61 -7.00 -6.40
N GLY A 68 -6.09 -6.47 -5.28
CA GLY A 68 -5.90 -5.10 -4.81
C GLY A 68 -6.52 -4.92 -3.43
N PHE A 69 -6.56 -3.69 -2.92
CA PHE A 69 -6.99 -3.42 -1.54
C PHE A 69 -8.47 -3.05 -1.35
N GLY A 70 -9.18 -2.70 -2.43
CA GLY A 70 -10.57 -2.25 -2.39
C GLY A 70 -10.76 -0.89 -1.70
N PHE A 71 -9.75 -0.02 -1.74
CA PHE A 71 -9.83 1.30 -1.12
C PHE A 71 -10.73 2.25 -1.91
N SER A 72 -11.48 3.07 -1.19
CA SER A 72 -12.24 4.17 -1.78
C SER A 72 -11.32 5.39 -1.96
N LEU A 73 -10.80 5.54 -3.18
CA LEU A 73 -9.96 6.68 -3.59
C LEU A 73 -10.64 7.38 -4.78
N VAL A 74 -11.74 8.07 -4.51
CA VAL A 74 -12.50 8.78 -5.55
C VAL A 74 -11.72 10.03 -5.97
N GLY A 75 -11.42 10.13 -7.27
CA GLY A 75 -10.73 11.28 -7.84
C GLY A 75 -9.25 11.39 -7.46
N VAL A 76 -8.60 10.27 -7.12
CA VAL A 76 -7.14 10.22 -6.95
C VAL A 76 -6.52 9.64 -8.21
N ASP A 77 -5.56 10.35 -8.79
CA ASP A 77 -4.74 9.87 -9.90
C ASP A 77 -3.25 9.83 -9.51
N GLY A 78 -2.45 9.08 -10.27
CA GLY A 78 -0.99 9.03 -10.09
C GLY A 78 -0.34 10.39 -10.27
N ASN A 79 -0.89 11.24 -11.14
CA ASN A 79 -0.40 12.61 -11.34
C ASN A 79 -0.56 13.48 -10.07
N ASP A 80 -1.64 13.33 -9.31
CA ASP A 80 -1.84 14.10 -8.07
C ASP A 80 -0.76 13.81 -7.04
N ILE A 81 -0.36 12.53 -6.92
CA ILE A 81 0.67 12.11 -5.99
C ILE A 81 2.04 12.58 -6.47
N ASN A 82 2.31 12.52 -7.78
CA ASN A 82 3.57 13.01 -8.36
C ASN A 82 3.74 14.52 -8.16
N GLN A 83 2.66 15.30 -8.24
CA GLN A 83 2.65 16.73 -7.95
C GLN A 83 2.82 17.04 -6.44
N GLY A 84 2.81 16.03 -5.57
CA GLY A 84 2.92 16.19 -4.13
C GLY A 84 1.64 16.72 -3.49
N ASN A 85 0.47 16.42 -4.06
CA ASN A 85 -0.81 16.80 -3.46
C ASN A 85 -0.95 16.16 -2.07
N ARG A 86 -0.75 16.99 -1.03
CA ARG A 86 -0.67 16.54 0.35
C ARG A 86 -1.95 15.83 0.80
N LYS A 87 -3.12 16.34 0.39
CA LYS A 87 -4.41 15.79 0.79
C LYS A 87 -4.61 14.39 0.24
N LEU A 88 -4.35 14.19 -1.05
CA LEU A 88 -4.57 12.90 -1.72
C LEU A 88 -3.51 11.87 -1.31
N THR A 89 -2.26 12.31 -1.15
CA THR A 89 -1.18 11.46 -0.62
C THR A 89 -1.51 10.97 0.80
N LEU A 90 -1.98 11.86 1.68
CA LEU A 90 -2.38 11.47 3.03
C LEU A 90 -3.60 10.54 3.03
N ALA A 91 -4.57 10.76 2.13
CA ALA A 91 -5.74 9.88 2.01
C ALA A 91 -5.33 8.45 1.65
N LEU A 92 -4.40 8.27 0.70
CA LEU A 92 -3.86 6.96 0.33
C LEU A 92 -3.11 6.30 1.50
N ILE A 93 -2.20 7.04 2.14
CA ILE A 93 -1.41 6.53 3.26
C ILE A 93 -2.29 6.16 4.46
N TRP A 94 -3.34 6.94 4.72
CA TRP A 94 -4.31 6.65 5.78
C TRP A 94 -4.99 5.31 5.55
N GLN A 95 -5.46 5.04 4.33
CA GLN A 95 -6.12 3.76 4.00
C GLN A 95 -5.15 2.59 4.14
N LEU A 96 -3.90 2.74 3.67
CA LEU A 96 -2.84 1.73 3.84
C LEU A 96 -2.53 1.47 5.32
N ARG A 97 -2.40 2.51 6.13
CA ARG A 97 -2.15 2.38 7.59
C ARG A 97 -3.31 1.71 8.30
N ARG A 98 -4.55 2.10 7.98
CA ARG A 98 -5.76 1.49 8.54
C ARG A 98 -5.83 0.00 8.19
N HIS A 99 -5.54 -0.35 6.94
CA HIS A 99 -5.52 -1.75 6.49
C HIS A 99 -4.46 -2.58 7.24
N SER A 100 -3.24 -2.07 7.36
CA SER A 100 -2.16 -2.71 8.13
C SER A 100 -2.58 -3.01 9.59
N LEU A 101 -3.22 -2.05 10.26
CA LEU A 101 -3.71 -2.23 11.63
C LEU A 101 -4.79 -3.32 11.70
N LEU A 102 -5.73 -3.33 10.76
CA LEU A 102 -6.77 -4.37 10.71
C LEU A 102 -6.20 -5.77 10.47
N MET A 103 -5.21 -5.91 9.59
CA MET A 103 -4.53 -7.18 9.37
C MET A 103 -3.84 -7.68 10.65
N MET A 104 -3.16 -6.78 11.38
CA MET A 104 -2.54 -7.12 12.67
C MET A 104 -3.57 -7.53 13.72
N LEU A 105 -4.68 -6.80 13.84
CA LEU A 105 -5.76 -7.13 14.78
C LEU A 105 -6.41 -8.49 14.45
N SER A 106 -6.64 -8.78 13.17
CA SER A 106 -7.16 -10.07 12.74
C SER A 106 -6.20 -11.21 13.06
N ALA A 107 -4.90 -11.05 12.78
CA ALA A 107 -3.88 -12.05 13.10
C ALA A 107 -3.75 -12.28 14.62
N LEU A 108 -3.88 -11.21 15.43
CA LEU A 108 -3.90 -11.33 16.89
C LEU A 108 -5.16 -12.05 17.37
N ARG A 109 -6.34 -11.72 16.81
CA ARG A 109 -7.59 -12.39 17.15
C ARG A 109 -7.50 -13.89 16.92
N GLU A 110 -6.98 -14.31 15.77
CA GLU A 110 -6.77 -15.72 15.43
C GLU A 110 -5.83 -16.41 16.41
N ARG A 111 -4.76 -15.75 16.84
CA ARG A 111 -3.85 -16.27 17.87
C ARG A 111 -4.48 -16.35 19.26
N SER A 112 -5.28 -15.37 19.65
CA SER A 112 -5.97 -15.33 20.94
C SER A 112 -7.19 -16.26 20.99
N ALA A 113 -7.74 -16.65 19.84
CA ALA A 113 -8.87 -17.57 19.77
C ALA A 113 -8.49 -19.02 20.13
N GLY A 114 -7.20 -19.35 20.27
CA GLY A 114 -6.71 -20.71 20.51
C GLY A 114 -7.03 -21.65 19.33
N PRO A 115 -6.34 -22.80 19.19
CA PRO A 115 -6.90 -23.87 18.38
C PRO A 115 -8.22 -24.28 19.04
N ILE A 116 -9.33 -24.21 18.30
CA ILE A 116 -10.58 -24.83 18.73
C ILE A 116 -10.32 -26.33 18.67
N THR A 117 -9.87 -26.92 19.79
CA THR A 117 -9.78 -28.36 19.98
C THR A 117 -11.08 -28.83 20.62
N ASP A 118 -11.56 -29.99 20.19
CA ASP A 118 -12.84 -30.62 20.58
C ASP A 118 -12.99 -30.86 22.10
N GLU A 119 -11.96 -30.60 22.90
CA GLU A 119 -11.98 -30.69 24.37
C GLU A 119 -12.87 -29.65 25.07
N VAL A 120 -13.34 -28.60 24.37
CA VAL A 120 -14.19 -27.55 24.96
C VAL A 120 -15.71 -27.86 24.84
N ILE A 121 -16.10 -28.99 24.24
CA ILE A 121 -17.52 -29.35 23.97
C ILE A 121 -18.02 -30.56 24.80
N LEU A 122 -17.22 -31.13 25.70
CA LEU A 122 -17.66 -32.17 26.66
C LEU A 122 -17.60 -31.68 28.10
#